data_AF-A0AAW2URD8-F1
#
_entry.id   AF-A0AAW2URD8-F1
#
_cell.length_a   1.000
_cell.length_b   1.000
_cell.length_c   1.000
_cell.angle_alpha   90.00
_cell.angle_beta   90.00
_cell.angle_gamma   90.00
#
_symmetry.space_group_name_H-M   'P 1'
#
loop_
_entity.id
_entity.type
_entity.pdbx_description
1 polymer ?
#
loop_
_entity_poly.entity_id
_entity_poly.type
_entity_poly.pdbx_seq_one_letter_code
_entity_poly.pdbx_strand_id
1 'polypeptide(L)'
;MSRNSISERTLEFLEQLEEIEFRQGTEMVSDAMKHAYCSVAVECTVKLLVSGDGSSKFKFFEAVKRVWRGRIGRMEKLVEKGGLGSEELLWVWKDEIEAAVWEDNVCQSVLKKSEGVNAVEAVNAYLREEKEKMGPSFLELVAEQVKNDVFYRGC
;
A
#
# COMPACT_ATOMS: atom_id res chain seq x y z
N MET A 1 23.20 4.51 1.55
CA MET A 1 22.34 3.32 1.60
C MET A 1 20.98 3.71 1.05
N SER A 2 20.56 3.24 -0.12
CA SER A 2 19.27 3.65 -0.70
C SER A 2 18.72 2.56 -1.61
N ARG A 3 17.53 2.01 -1.28
CA ARG A 3 16.48 1.65 -2.26
C ARG A 3 15.20 0.97 -1.75
N ASN A 4 14.96 0.85 -0.43
CA ASN A 4 13.65 0.37 0.07
C ASN A 4 12.72 1.52 0.48
N SER A 5 12.78 2.67 -0.21
CA SER A 5 11.88 3.78 0.08
C SER A 5 10.61 3.63 -0.75
N ILE A 6 9.48 3.40 -0.07
CA ILE A 6 8.17 3.51 -0.71
C ILE A 6 7.90 4.98 -1.05
N SER A 7 7.36 5.17 -2.24
CA SER A 7 7.05 6.48 -2.81
C SER A 7 5.58 6.56 -3.15
N GLU A 8 5.08 7.78 -3.38
CA GLU A 8 3.69 7.98 -3.81
C GLU A 8 3.38 7.24 -5.13
N ARG A 9 4.40 6.94 -5.95
CA ARG A 9 4.26 6.12 -7.17
C ARG A 9 3.74 4.71 -6.88
N THR A 10 3.98 4.18 -5.67
CA THR A 10 3.42 2.90 -5.26
C THR A 10 1.88 2.97 -5.18
N LEU A 11 1.30 4.11 -4.79
CA LEU A 11 -0.16 4.30 -4.85
C LEU A 11 -0.66 4.22 -6.30
N GLU A 12 0.04 4.87 -7.25
CA GLU A 12 -0.32 4.83 -8.67
C GLU A 12 -0.28 3.41 -9.23
N PHE A 13 0.71 2.61 -8.84
CA PHE A 13 0.78 1.22 -9.29
C PHE A 13 -0.35 0.37 -8.71
N LEU A 14 -0.71 0.55 -7.43
CA LEU A 14 -1.84 -0.15 -6.83
C LEU A 14 -3.17 0.26 -7.46
N GLU A 15 -3.38 1.56 -7.73
CA GLU A 15 -4.54 2.07 -8.47
C GLU A 15 -4.65 1.45 -9.87
N GLN A 16 -3.53 1.30 -10.59
CA GLN A 16 -3.51 0.66 -11.92
C GLN A 16 -3.79 -0.85 -11.85
N LEU A 17 -3.26 -1.54 -10.84
CA LEU A 17 -3.50 -2.96 -10.63
C LEU A 17 -4.98 -3.23 -10.34
N GLU A 18 -5.61 -2.40 -9.51
CA GLU A 18 -7.05 -2.46 -9.25
C GLU A 18 -7.85 -2.34 -10.55
N GLU A 19 -7.52 -1.35 -11.39
CA GLU A 19 -8.19 -1.16 -12.68
C GLU A 19 -8.01 -2.39 -13.60
N ILE A 20 -6.83 -3.00 -13.62
CA ILE A 20 -6.56 -4.20 -14.41
C ILE A 20 -7.37 -5.40 -13.89
N GLU A 21 -7.40 -5.61 -12.57
CA GLU A 21 -8.14 -6.70 -11.94
C GLU A 21 -9.65 -6.59 -12.22
N PHE A 22 -10.23 -5.39 -12.07
CA PHE A 22 -11.64 -5.17 -12.41
C PHE A 22 -11.93 -5.44 -13.90
N ARG A 23 -11.03 -5.04 -14.80
CA ARG A 23 -11.16 -5.35 -16.24
C ARG A 23 -11.06 -6.85 -16.55
N GLN A 24 -10.40 -7.63 -15.69
CA GLN A 24 -10.30 -9.09 -15.81
C GLN A 24 -11.48 -9.83 -15.15
N GLY A 25 -12.43 -9.09 -14.54
CA GLY A 25 -13.63 -9.65 -13.93
C GLY A 25 -13.52 -9.92 -12.43
N THR A 26 -12.47 -9.44 -11.76
CA THR A 26 -12.40 -9.44 -10.30
C THR A 26 -13.45 -8.48 -9.75
N GLU A 27 -14.31 -8.96 -8.84
CA GLU A 27 -15.37 -8.14 -8.25
C GLU A 27 -14.91 -7.35 -7.01
N MET A 28 -13.85 -7.80 -6.33
CA MET A 28 -13.34 -7.19 -5.11
C MET A 28 -11.82 -7.24 -5.05
N VAL A 29 -11.22 -6.14 -4.60
CA VAL A 29 -9.78 -6.07 -4.33
C VAL A 29 -9.45 -6.84 -3.05
N SER A 30 -8.30 -7.51 -3.01
CA SER A 30 -7.87 -8.26 -1.82
C SER A 30 -7.59 -7.35 -0.62
N ASP A 31 -7.78 -7.89 0.58
CA ASP A 31 -7.55 -7.13 1.81
C ASP A 31 -6.05 -6.78 1.98
N ALA A 32 -5.14 -7.63 1.49
CA ALA A 32 -3.71 -7.30 1.48
C ALA A 32 -3.40 -6.09 0.59
N MET A 33 -4.06 -5.97 -0.57
CA MET A 33 -3.87 -4.83 -1.47
C MET A 33 -4.44 -3.53 -0.88
N LYS A 34 -5.62 -3.60 -0.27
CA LYS A 34 -6.23 -2.48 0.48
C LYS A 34 -5.33 -2.02 1.62
N HIS A 35 -4.84 -2.95 2.43
CA HIS A 35 -3.94 -2.67 3.53
C HIS A 35 -2.59 -2.07 3.06
N ALA A 36 -2.04 -2.57 1.95
CA ALA A 36 -0.86 -2.03 1.32
C ALA A 36 -1.08 -0.57 0.86
N TYR A 37 -2.20 -0.30 0.18
CA TYR A 37 -2.54 1.04 -0.27
C TYR A 37 -2.69 2.03 0.90
N CYS A 38 -3.42 1.63 1.95
CA CYS A 38 -3.56 2.44 3.17
C CYS A 38 -2.20 2.73 3.82
N SER A 39 -1.36 1.70 4.00
CA SER A 39 -0.05 1.84 4.64
C SER A 39 0.89 2.76 3.84
N VAL A 40 0.91 2.62 2.52
CA VAL A 40 1.69 3.50 1.61
C VAL A 40 1.21 4.95 1.72
N ALA A 41 -0.10 5.19 1.75
CA ALA A 41 -0.67 6.53 1.86
C ALA A 41 -0.27 7.21 3.17
N VAL A 42 -0.34 6.48 4.29
CA VAL A 42 0.09 6.95 5.61
C VAL A 42 1.58 7.25 5.62
N GLU A 43 2.43 6.30 5.23
CA GLU A 43 3.89 6.47 5.26
C GLU A 43 4.34 7.64 4.37
N CYS A 44 3.79 7.75 3.16
CA CYS A 44 4.14 8.84 2.23
C CYS A 44 3.75 10.23 2.75
N THR A 45 2.73 10.31 3.59
CA THR A 45 2.23 11.56 4.14
C THR A 45 2.94 11.92 5.44
N VAL A 46 3.01 10.98 6.39
CA VAL A 46 3.53 11.22 7.74
C VAL A 46 5.05 11.42 7.75
N LYS A 47 5.80 10.79 6.83
CA LYS A 47 7.26 11.04 6.71
C LYS A 47 7.61 12.52 6.47
N LEU A 48 6.69 13.31 5.92
CA LEU A 48 6.88 14.74 5.69
C LEU A 48 6.83 15.56 6.98
N LEU A 49 6.18 15.05 8.03
CA LEU A 49 6.18 15.65 9.37
C LEU A 49 7.49 15.40 10.12
N VAL A 50 8.09 14.22 9.92
CA VAL A 50 9.35 13.82 10.59
C VAL A 50 10.56 14.62 10.09
N SER A 51 10.46 15.22 8.90
CA SER A 51 11.58 15.89 8.23
C SER A 51 12.05 17.18 8.93
N GLY A 52 11.32 17.71 9.92
CA GLY A 52 11.77 18.74 10.87
C GLY A 52 12.15 20.12 10.29
N ASP A 53 12.09 20.30 8.97
CA ASP A 53 12.39 21.58 8.32
C ASP A 53 11.20 22.56 8.46
N GLY A 54 11.46 23.87 8.37
CA GLY A 54 10.42 24.90 8.47
C GLY A 54 9.33 24.84 7.38
N SER A 55 9.50 23.96 6.37
CA SER A 55 8.52 23.70 5.31
C SER A 55 7.73 22.39 5.51
N SER A 56 8.03 21.62 6.55
CA SER A 56 7.45 20.29 6.82
C SER A 56 5.93 20.34 6.93
N LYS A 57 5.38 21.32 7.65
CA LYS A 57 3.93 21.52 7.79
C LYS A 57 3.26 21.88 6.45
N PHE A 58 3.91 22.69 5.61
CA PHE A 58 3.42 23.01 4.26
C PHE A 58 3.46 21.79 3.33
N LYS A 59 4.57 21.04 3.32
CA LYS A 59 4.72 19.79 2.55
C LYS A 59 3.69 18.74 2.97
N PHE A 60 3.47 18.60 4.27
CA PHE A 60 2.42 17.74 4.82
C PHE A 60 1.04 18.18 4.33
N PHE A 61 0.68 19.45 4.46
CA PHE A 61 -0.59 19.99 3.96
C PHE A 61 -0.81 19.69 2.46
N GLU A 62 0.21 19.94 1.63
CA GLU A 62 0.14 19.65 0.20
C GLU A 62 -0.03 18.15 -0.09
N ALA A 63 0.62 17.28 0.69
CA ALA A 63 0.43 15.83 0.59
C ALA A 63 -0.98 15.40 1.04
N VAL A 64 -1.51 15.97 2.12
CA VAL A 64 -2.90 15.72 2.56
C VAL A 64 -3.88 16.11 1.47
N LYS A 65 -3.70 17.29 0.86
CA LYS A 65 -4.55 17.75 -0.25
C LYS A 65 -4.47 16.83 -1.46
N ARG A 66 -3.27 16.38 -1.85
CA ARG A 66 -3.06 15.55 -3.05
C ARG A 66 -3.51 14.09 -2.85
N VAL A 67 -3.13 13.47 -1.75
CA VAL A 67 -3.34 12.03 -1.50
C VAL A 67 -4.71 11.80 -0.87
N TRP A 68 -5.00 12.42 0.27
CA TRP A 68 -6.19 12.11 1.08
C TRP A 68 -7.45 12.77 0.53
N ARG A 69 -7.41 14.07 0.24
CA ARG A 69 -8.54 14.77 -0.37
C ARG A 69 -8.66 14.52 -1.87
N GLY A 70 -7.51 14.36 -2.53
CA GLY A 70 -7.43 14.16 -3.97
C GLY A 70 -7.70 12.72 -4.37
N ARG A 71 -6.72 11.81 -4.19
CA ARG A 71 -6.82 10.41 -4.61
C ARG A 71 -7.89 9.65 -3.84
N ILE A 72 -7.74 9.56 -2.52
CA ILE A 72 -8.63 8.78 -1.63
C ILE A 72 -10.05 9.39 -1.61
N GLY A 73 -10.16 10.71 -1.54
CA GLY A 73 -11.45 11.40 -1.59
C GLY A 73 -12.26 11.16 -2.88
N ARG A 74 -11.59 10.85 -4.01
CA ARG A 74 -12.31 10.43 -5.24
C ARG A 74 -12.80 8.98 -5.17
N MET A 75 -12.09 8.12 -4.45
CA MET A 75 -12.46 6.71 -4.25
C MET A 75 -13.70 6.57 -3.36
N GLU A 76 -13.96 7.53 -2.47
CA GLU A 76 -15.15 7.61 -1.60
C GLU A 76 -16.47 7.44 -2.37
N LYS A 77 -16.53 7.97 -3.59
CA LYS A 77 -17.73 7.92 -4.45
C LYS A 77 -17.93 6.57 -5.13
N LEU A 78 -16.94 5.68 -5.05
CA LEU A 78 -16.88 4.40 -5.76
C LEU A 78 -16.78 3.19 -4.79
N VAL A 79 -16.88 3.42 -3.48
CA VAL A 79 -16.67 2.44 -2.38
C VAL A 79 -17.57 1.22 -2.48
N GLU A 80 -18.78 1.35 -3.05
CA GLU A 80 -19.79 0.29 -3.14
C GLU A 80 -19.33 -0.96 -3.93
N LYS A 81 -18.18 -0.91 -4.60
CA LYS A 81 -17.65 -2.00 -5.44
C LYS A 81 -16.51 -2.83 -4.82
N GLY A 82 -16.24 -2.70 -3.52
CA GLY A 82 -15.19 -3.50 -2.87
C GLY A 82 -13.75 -3.21 -3.36
N GLY A 83 -13.53 -2.01 -3.91
CA GLY A 83 -12.22 -1.52 -4.36
C GLY A 83 -11.32 -1.03 -3.23
N LEU A 84 -10.21 -0.37 -3.57
CA LEU A 84 -9.22 0.19 -2.64
C LEU A 84 -9.84 1.14 -1.59
N GLY A 85 -10.94 1.80 -1.94
CA GLY A 85 -11.68 2.69 -1.04
C GLY A 85 -12.55 1.98 0.01
N SER A 86 -12.72 0.65 -0.05
CA SER A 86 -13.57 -0.08 0.90
C SER A 86 -12.86 -0.47 2.21
N GLU A 87 -11.59 -0.08 2.36
CA GLU A 87 -10.82 -0.35 3.57
C GLU A 87 -11.28 0.56 4.72
N GLU A 88 -11.83 -0.04 5.79
CA GLU A 88 -12.32 0.72 6.95
C GLU A 88 -11.17 1.52 7.60
N LEU A 89 -9.99 0.93 7.69
CA LEU A 89 -8.81 1.58 8.26
C LEU A 89 -8.41 2.84 7.48
N LEU A 90 -8.67 2.88 6.17
CA LEU A 90 -8.36 4.04 5.31
C LEU A 90 -9.18 5.26 5.72
N TRP A 91 -10.44 5.08 6.11
CA TRP A 91 -11.32 6.16 6.53
C TRP A 91 -10.96 6.69 7.92
N VAL A 92 -10.61 5.79 8.84
CA VAL A 92 -10.06 6.17 10.15
C VAL A 92 -8.82 7.04 10.00
N TRP A 93 -7.89 6.63 9.12
CA TRP A 93 -6.69 7.41 8.84
C TRP A 93 -6.99 8.74 8.15
N LYS A 94 -7.97 8.77 7.23
CA LYS A 94 -8.35 9.99 6.52
C LYS A 94 -8.78 11.07 7.50
N ASP A 95 -9.69 10.76 8.41
CA ASP A 95 -10.21 11.75 9.35
C ASP A 95 -9.10 12.27 10.28
N GLU A 96 -8.26 11.38 10.83
CA GLU A 96 -7.15 11.75 11.70
C GLU A 96 -6.09 12.58 10.98
N ILE A 97 -5.71 12.21 9.75
CA ILE A 97 -4.69 12.92 8.96
C ILE A 97 -5.21 14.29 8.48
N GLU A 98 -6.48 14.39 8.13
CA GLU A 98 -7.08 15.66 7.78
C GLU A 98 -7.19 16.61 8.99
N ALA A 99 -7.52 16.09 10.17
CA ALA A 99 -7.54 16.86 11.41
C ALA A 99 -6.13 17.31 11.84
N ALA A 100 -5.12 16.45 11.66
CA ALA A 100 -3.72 16.74 11.97
C ALA A 100 -3.14 17.97 11.22
N VAL A 101 -3.78 18.41 10.14
CA VAL A 101 -3.42 19.67 9.45
C VAL A 101 -3.57 20.88 10.37
N TRP A 102 -4.61 20.89 11.20
CA TRP A 102 -5.02 22.03 12.02
C TRP A 102 -4.71 21.83 13.50
N GLU A 103 -4.69 20.58 13.95
CA GLU A 103 -4.61 20.20 15.35
C GLU A 103 -3.26 19.55 15.68
N ASP A 104 -2.38 20.29 16.37
CA ASP A 104 -1.03 19.82 16.68
C ASP A 104 -1.03 18.58 17.61
N ASN A 105 -2.01 18.45 18.51
CA ASN A 105 -2.23 17.27 19.35
C ASN A 105 -2.59 16.04 18.49
N VAL A 106 -3.45 16.20 17.49
CA VAL A 106 -3.81 15.12 16.55
C VAL A 106 -2.61 14.75 15.68
N CYS A 107 -1.83 15.74 15.24
CA CYS A 107 -0.59 15.52 14.50
C CYS A 107 0.40 14.62 15.28
N GLN A 108 0.58 14.86 16.59
CA GLN A 108 1.43 14.00 17.43
C GLN A 108 0.84 12.59 17.61
N SER A 109 -0.48 12.47 17.73
CA SER A 109 -1.16 11.17 17.78
C SER A 109 -0.97 10.38 16.49
N VAL A 110 -1.13 11.01 15.33
CA VAL A 110 -0.92 10.43 14.00
C VAL A 110 0.53 9.95 13.84
N LEU A 111 1.51 10.76 14.25
CA LEU A 111 2.92 10.37 14.24
C LEU A 111 3.15 9.10 15.06
N LYS A 112 2.69 9.06 16.31
CA LYS A 112 2.84 7.91 17.18
C LYS A 112 2.13 6.65 16.63
N LYS A 113 0.91 6.80 16.13
CA LYS A 113 0.15 5.70 15.54
C LYS A 113 0.83 5.17 14.27
N SER A 114 1.49 6.03 13.50
CA SER A 114 2.19 5.66 12.27
C SER A 114 3.47 4.85 12.50
N GLU A 115 4.02 4.83 13.72
CA GLU A 115 5.21 4.01 14.05
C GLU A 115 4.97 2.51 13.85
N GLY A 116 3.72 2.06 13.98
CA GLY A 116 3.32 0.69 13.69
C GLY A 116 3.01 0.41 12.22
N VAL A 117 3.05 1.42 11.34
CA VAL A 117 2.77 1.27 9.92
C VAL A 117 4.07 0.96 9.19
N ASN A 118 4.10 -0.20 8.52
CA ASN A 118 5.22 -0.61 7.68
C ASN A 118 4.73 -0.84 6.25
N ALA A 119 4.83 0.18 5.40
CA ALA A 119 4.31 0.07 4.04
C ALA A 119 5.06 -0.97 3.21
N VAL A 120 6.36 -1.18 3.47
CA VAL A 120 7.18 -2.16 2.75
C VAL A 120 6.70 -3.57 3.04
N GLU A 121 6.43 -3.86 4.31
CA GLU A 121 5.88 -5.14 4.74
C GLU A 121 4.47 -5.37 4.18
N ALA A 122 3.60 -4.36 4.21
CA ALA A 122 2.25 -4.45 3.67
C ALA A 122 2.26 -4.73 2.16
N VAL A 123 3.10 -4.04 1.38
CA VAL A 123 3.27 -4.30 -0.06
C VAL A 123 3.84 -5.70 -0.30
N ASN A 124 4.83 -6.13 0.47
CA ASN A 124 5.38 -7.48 0.35
C ASN A 124 4.36 -8.57 0.70
N ALA A 125 3.44 -8.30 1.63
CA ALA A 125 2.34 -9.21 1.95
C ALA A 125 1.39 -9.38 0.76
N TYR A 126 0.97 -8.27 0.14
CA TYR A 126 0.18 -8.29 -1.10
C TYR A 126 0.91 -9.04 -2.23
N LEU A 127 2.17 -8.73 -2.49
CA LEU A 127 2.94 -9.38 -3.57
C LEU A 127 3.12 -10.88 -3.33
N ARG A 128 3.20 -11.33 -2.07
CA ARG A 128 3.26 -12.75 -1.73
C ARG A 128 1.94 -13.45 -2.03
N GLU A 129 0.82 -12.85 -1.65
CA GLU A 129 -0.51 -13.38 -1.95
C GLU A 129 -0.72 -13.55 -3.46
N GLU A 130 -0.38 -12.52 -4.25
CA GLU A 130 -0.49 -12.60 -5.71
C GLU A 130 0.48 -13.63 -6.31
N LYS A 131 1.69 -13.77 -5.77
CA LYS A 131 2.62 -14.82 -6.21
C LYS A 131 2.07 -16.23 -5.92
N GLU A 132 1.49 -16.44 -4.74
CA GLU A 132 0.88 -17.72 -4.37
C GLU A 132 -0.29 -18.07 -5.29
N LYS A 133 -1.11 -17.08 -5.65
CA LYS A 133 -2.23 -17.22 -6.59
C LYS A 133 -1.78 -17.58 -8.02
N MET A 134 -0.65 -17.06 -8.48
CA MET A 134 -0.09 -17.40 -9.80
C MET A 134 0.51 -18.82 -9.86
N GLY A 135 0.88 -19.39 -8.72
CA GLY A 135 1.53 -20.70 -8.64
C GLY A 135 3.00 -20.67 -9.09
N PRO A 136 3.68 -21.83 -9.10
CA PRO A 136 5.06 -21.93 -9.52
C PRO A 136 5.20 -21.64 -11.01
N SER A 137 6.24 -20.87 -11.36
CA SER A 137 6.59 -20.62 -12.75
C SER A 137 7.01 -21.91 -13.45
N PHE A 138 6.91 -21.91 -14.79
CA PHE A 138 7.40 -23.04 -15.59
C PHE A 138 8.87 -23.38 -15.28
N LEU A 139 9.71 -22.38 -15.05
CA LEU A 139 11.12 -22.60 -14.70
C LEU A 139 11.29 -23.23 -13.31
N GLU A 140 10.47 -22.87 -12.33
CA GLU A 140 10.46 -23.51 -11.01
C GLU A 140 10.05 -24.98 -11.12
N LEU A 141 9.01 -25.29 -11.91
CA LEU A 141 8.57 -26.67 -12.17
C LEU A 141 9.65 -27.51 -12.86
N VAL A 142 10.30 -26.97 -13.90
CA VAL A 142 11.40 -27.66 -14.60
C VAL A 142 12.59 -27.87 -13.66
N ALA A 143 12.95 -26.86 -12.87
CA ALA A 143 14.05 -26.98 -11.90
C ALA A 143 13.76 -28.05 -10.85
N GLU A 144 12.52 -28.15 -10.36
CA GLU A 144 12.09 -29.19 -9.43
C GLU A 144 12.17 -30.58 -10.07
N GLN A 145 11.74 -30.72 -11.32
CA GLN A 145 11.85 -31.99 -12.05
C GLN A 145 13.29 -32.44 -12.27
N VAL A 146 14.19 -31.52 -12.68
CA VAL A 146 15.63 -31.83 -12.83
C VAL A 146 16.25 -32.25 -11.50
N LYS A 147 15.91 -31.56 -10.41
CA LYS A 147 16.40 -31.92 -9.07
C LYS A 147 15.95 -33.33 -8.66
N ASN A 148 14.69 -33.69 -8.93
CA ASN A 148 14.16 -35.01 -8.64
C ASN A 148 14.83 -36.09 -9.51
N ASP A 149 15.01 -35.86 -10.80
CA ASP A 149 15.68 -36.81 -11.71
C ASP A 149 17.15 -37.06 -11.33
N VAL A 150 17.87 -36.04 -10.85
CA VAL A 150 19.25 -36.19 -10.35
C VAL A 150 19.27 -36.99 -9.04
N PHE A 151 18.26 -36.85 -8.19
CA PHE A 151 18.15 -37.63 -6.94
C PHE A 151 17.89 -39.11 -7.23
N TYR A 152 17.07 -39.46 -8.22
CA TYR A 152 16.78 -40.84 -8.60
C TYR A 152 17.88 -41.54 -9.42
N ARG A 153 18.79 -40.79 -10.07
CA ARG A 153 19.94 -41.35 -10.81
C ARG A 153 21.20 -41.52 -9.94
N GLY A 154 21.17 -41.10 -8.68
CA GLY A 154 22.28 -41.22 -7.73
C GLY A 154 22.25 -42.46 -6.83
N CYS A 155 21.33 -43.41 -7.08
CA CYS A 155 21.24 -44.70 -6.37
C CYS A 155 21.61 -45.87 -7.28
#